data_AF-A0A436A3Q7-F1
#
_entry.id   AF-A0A436A3Q7-F1
#
_cell.length_a   1.000
_cell.length_b   1.000
_cell.length_c   1.000
_cell.angle_alpha   90.00
_cell.angle_beta   90.00
_cell.angle_gamma   90.00
#
_symmetry.space_group_name_H-M   'P 1'
#
loop_
_entity.id
_entity.type
_entity.pdbx_description
1 polymer ?
#
loop_
_entity_poly.entity_id
_entity_poly.type
_entity_poly.pdbx_seq_one_letter_code
_entity_poly.pdbx_strand_id
1 'polypeptide(L)' 'MLTPRKHLDLNTSLLRIAAIMLKELNRRGVIEMMTLKQRVIRKVGSNGELMFLPALNFLYLLGKVEYHVQNDTLEYRTD' A
#
# COMPACT_ATOMS: atom_id res chain seq x y z
N MET A 1 -9.59 -10.05 9.52
CA MET A 1 -10.75 -9.61 10.32
C MET A 1 -10.30 -8.45 11.20
N LEU A 2 -11.03 -7.32 11.22
CA LEU A 2 -10.73 -6.14 12.08
C LEU A 2 -11.11 -6.38 13.55
N THR A 3 -10.88 -7.58 14.04
CA THR A 3 -11.18 -7.94 15.41
C THR A 3 -10.08 -7.37 16.30
N PRO A 4 -10.40 -6.59 17.34
CA PRO A 4 -9.41 -6.08 18.28
C PRO A 4 -8.63 -7.24 18.90
N ARG A 5 -7.29 -7.14 18.88
CA ARG A 5 -6.38 -8.07 19.57
C ARG A 5 -5.38 -7.25 20.38
N LYS A 6 -4.82 -7.83 21.45
CA LYS A 6 -3.91 -7.16 22.38
C LYS A 6 -2.75 -6.39 21.70
N HIS A 7 -2.29 -6.86 20.54
CA HIS A 7 -1.17 -6.27 19.80
C HIS A 7 -1.59 -5.68 18.44
N LEU A 8 -2.88 -5.44 18.23
CA LEU A 8 -3.37 -4.79 17.01
C LEU A 8 -3.07 -3.29 17.07
N ASP A 9 -2.12 -2.83 16.27
CA ASP A 9 -1.92 -1.41 16.02
C ASP A 9 -2.60 -1.01 14.70
N LEU A 10 -3.70 -0.25 14.82
CA LEU A 10 -4.44 0.24 13.66
C LEU A 10 -3.62 1.25 12.84
N ASN A 11 -2.64 1.91 13.46
CA ASN A 11 -1.77 2.85 12.76
C ASN A 11 -0.82 2.17 11.78
N THR A 12 -0.52 0.91 11.99
CA THR A 12 0.35 0.13 11.10
C THR A 12 -0.40 -1.01 10.42
N SER A 13 -1.71 -1.11 10.62
CA SER A 13 -2.54 -2.18 10.05
C SER A 13 -2.53 -2.22 8.53
N LEU A 14 -2.70 -3.43 7.98
CA LEU A 14 -2.85 -3.71 6.55
C LEU A 14 -3.81 -2.71 5.88
N LEU A 15 -4.98 -2.46 6.49
CA LEU A 15 -5.99 -1.59 5.90
C LEU A 15 -5.56 -0.13 5.84
N ARG A 16 -4.90 0.40 6.87
CA ARG A 16 -4.40 1.78 6.84
C ARG A 16 -3.33 1.95 5.77
N ILE A 17 -2.39 1.00 5.68
CA ILE A 17 -1.34 1.06 4.67
C ILE A 17 -1.94 0.94 3.27
N ALA A 18 -2.84 -0.02 3.03
CA ALA A 18 -3.53 -0.17 1.76
C ALA A 18 -4.31 1.09 1.37
N ALA A 19 -5.03 1.71 2.30
CA ALA A 19 -5.75 2.96 2.05
C ALA A 19 -4.81 4.12 1.69
N ILE A 20 -3.66 4.24 2.36
CA ILE A 20 -2.64 5.25 2.02
C ILE A 20 -2.09 5.00 0.63
N MET A 21 -1.71 3.76 0.32
CA MET A 21 -1.19 3.38 -1.00
C MET A 21 -2.21 3.68 -2.09
N LEU A 22 -3.45 3.24 -1.91
CA LEU A 22 -4.55 3.45 -2.85
C LEU A 22 -4.80 4.94 -3.10
N LYS A 23 -4.75 5.79 -2.06
CA LYS A 23 -4.87 7.24 -2.19
C LYS A 23 -3.72 7.86 -2.99
N GLU A 24 -2.48 7.40 -2.77
CA GLU A 24 -1.33 7.92 -3.52
C GLU A 24 -1.34 7.47 -5.00
N LEU A 25 -1.79 6.24 -5.26
CA LEU A 25 -1.97 5.64 -6.58
C LEU A 25 -3.10 6.30 -7.37
N ASN A 26 -4.30 6.41 -6.79
CA ASN A 26 -5.44 7.10 -7.41
C ASN A 26 -5.11 8.55 -7.81
N ARG A 27 -4.31 9.26 -7.00
CA ARG A 27 -3.89 10.63 -7.32
C ARG A 27 -2.92 10.74 -8.50
N ARG A 28 -2.15 9.69 -8.81
CA ARG A 28 -1.03 9.75 -9.78
C ARG A 28 -1.21 8.86 -11.00
N GLY A 29 -2.11 7.89 -10.95
CA GLY A 29 -2.20 6.82 -11.95
C GLY A 29 -1.05 5.82 -11.76
N VAL A 30 0.18 6.22 -12.06
CA VAL A 30 1.37 5.35 -12.01
C VAL A 30 2.43 5.92 -11.06
N ILE A 31 3.07 5.05 -10.28
CA ILE A 31 4.14 5.43 -9.34
C ILE A 31 5.19 4.32 -9.24
N GLU A 32 6.47 4.69 -9.18
CA GLU A 32 7.56 3.75 -8.90
C GLU A 32 7.38 3.09 -7.51
N MET A 33 7.66 1.78 -7.43
CA MET A 33 7.53 0.97 -6.22
C MET A 33 8.26 1.60 -5.02
N MET A 34 9.53 1.93 -5.19
CA MET A 34 10.35 2.51 -4.12
C MET A 34 9.81 3.89 -3.70
N THR A 35 9.39 4.71 -4.65
CA THR A 35 8.78 6.01 -4.36
C THR A 35 7.48 5.87 -3.56
N LEU A 36 6.61 4.90 -3.87
CA LEU A 36 5.41 4.63 -3.09
C LEU A 36 5.74 4.16 -1.67
N LYS A 37 6.73 3.26 -1.52
CA LYS A 37 7.22 2.79 -0.22
C LYS A 37 7.70 3.94 0.65
N GLN A 38 8.53 4.84 0.11
CA GLN A 38 9.01 6.01 0.85
C GLN A 38 7.87 6.93 1.30
N ARG A 39 6.82 7.08 0.49
CA ARG A 39 5.62 7.85 0.87
C ARG A 39 4.85 7.21 2.02
N VAL A 40 4.76 5.88 2.07
CA VAL A 40 4.17 5.15 3.20
C VAL A 40 4.99 5.38 4.46
N ILE A 41 6.31 5.16 4.39
CA ILE A 41 7.23 5.35 5.53
C ILE A 41 7.15 6.79 6.06
N ARG A 42 7.13 7.79 5.18
CA ARG A 42 7.03 9.20 5.59
C ARG A 42 5.71 9.53 6.32
N LYS A 43 4.63 8.80 6.07
CA LYS A 43 3.32 9.02 6.71
C LYS A 43 3.08 8.19 7.97
N VAL A 44 3.69 7.02 8.06
CA VAL A 44 3.39 6.04 9.11
C VAL A 44 4.58 5.77 10.03
N GLY A 45 5.80 6.14 9.61
CA GLY A 45 7.05 5.76 10.25
C GLY A 45 7.59 4.43 9.73
N SER A 46 8.74 4.01 10.24
CA SER A 46 9.44 2.79 9.85
C SER A 46 8.58 1.52 10.01
N ASN A 47 7.69 1.48 11.00
CA ASN A 47 6.79 0.34 11.21
C ASN A 47 5.81 0.12 10.04
N GLY A 48 5.54 1.15 9.23
CA GLY A 48 4.70 1.04 8.03
C GLY A 48 5.36 0.20 6.92
N GLU A 49 6.69 0.05 6.95
CA GLU A 49 7.43 -0.75 5.98
C GLU A 49 7.05 -2.23 6.04
N LEU A 50 6.84 -2.77 7.24
CA LEU A 50 6.50 -4.18 7.45
C LEU A 50 5.19 -4.58 6.74
N MET A 51 4.24 -3.64 6.65
CA MET A 51 2.94 -3.87 6.03
C MET A 51 2.85 -3.39 4.58
N PHE A 52 3.94 -2.86 4.00
CA PHE A 52 3.96 -2.37 2.62
C PHE A 52 3.66 -3.47 1.60
N LEU A 53 4.45 -4.56 1.60
CA LEU A 53 4.25 -5.68 0.67
C LEU A 53 2.92 -6.41 0.91
N PRO A 54 2.51 -6.72 2.16
CA PRO A 54 1.18 -7.25 2.42
C PRO A 54 0.04 -6.38 1.87
N ALA A 55 0.14 -5.05 2.04
CA ALA A 55 -0.86 -4.11 1.52
C ALA A 55 -0.86 -4.06 -0.01
N LEU A 56 0.31 -4.10 -0.64
CA LEU A 56 0.42 -4.17 -2.09
C LEU A 56 -0.24 -5.43 -2.65
N ASN A 57 0.10 -6.60 -2.08
CA ASN A 57 -0.48 -7.87 -2.49
C ASN A 57 -2.00 -7.88 -2.29
N PHE A 58 -2.48 -7.30 -1.19
CA PHE A 58 -3.90 -7.16 -0.95
C PHE A 58 -4.59 -6.31 -2.03
N LEU A 59 -4.01 -5.15 -2.41
CA LEU A 59 -4.55 -4.31 -3.47
C LEU A 59 -4.51 -4.97 -4.85
N TYR A 60 -3.46 -5.74 -5.15
CA TYR A 60 -3.34 -6.54 -6.37
C TYR A 60 -4.46 -7.60 -6.43
N LEU A 61 -4.67 -8.36 -5.34
CA LEU A 61 -5.75 -9.35 -5.25
C LEU A 61 -7.15 -8.74 -5.40
N LEU A 62 -7.33 -7.48 -4.98
CA LEU A 62 -8.57 -6.73 -5.19
C LEU A 62 -8.73 -6.14 -6.60
N GLY A 63 -7.75 -6.35 -7.50
CA GLY A 63 -7.75 -5.78 -8.84
C GLY A 63 -7.59 -4.26 -8.86
N LYS A 64 -7.03 -3.66 -7.80
CA LYS A 64 -6.86 -2.20 -7.68
C LYS A 64 -5.48 -1.69 -8.04
N VAL A 65 -4.51 -2.58 -8.20
CA VAL A 65 -3.14 -2.25 -8.61
C VAL A 65 -2.61 -3.29 -9.59
N GLU A 66 -1.91 -2.82 -10.62
CA GLU A 66 -1.10 -3.65 -11.52
C GLU A 66 0.39 -3.33 -11.34
N TYR A 67 1.27 -4.33 -11.41
CA TYR A 67 2.71 -4.15 -11.27
C TYR A 67 3.43 -4.35 -12.61
N HIS A 68 4.13 -3.32 -13.05
CA HIS A 68 4.89 -3.30 -14.29
C HIS A 68 6.36 -3.57 -14.03
N VAL A 69 6.75 -4.84 -14.13
CA VAL A 69 8.11 -5.34 -13.81
C VAL A 69 9.21 -4.59 -14.58
N GLN A 70 8.95 -4.27 -15.85
CA GLN A 70 9.93 -3.62 -16.74
C GLN A 70 10.39 -2.26 -16.21
N ASN A 71 9.50 -1.57 -15.49
CA ASN A 71 9.68 -0.17 -15.09
C ASN A 71 9.76 -0.02 -13.57
N ASP A 72 9.57 -1.12 -12.82
CA ASP A 72 9.36 -1.14 -11.37
C ASP A 72 8.27 -0.14 -10.91
N THR A 73 7.15 -0.10 -11.65
CA THR A 73 6.03 0.81 -11.37
C THR A 73 4.74 0.09 -11.02
N LEU A 74 3.91 0.78 -10.23
CA LEU A 74 2.59 0.38 -9.79
C LEU A 74 1.56 1.30 -10.42
N GLU A 75 0.58 0.72 -11.10
CA GLU A 75 -0.52 1.42 -11.76
C GLU A 75 -1.82 1.23 -10.99
N TYR A 76 -2.60 2.30 -10.82
CA TYR A 76 -3.94 2.26 -10.28
C TYR A 76 -4.95 1.70 -11.29
N ARG A 77 -5.74 0.71 -10.88
CA ARG A 77 -6.77 0.08 -11.71
C ARG A 77 -8.16 0.54 -11.26
N THR A 78 -8.96 1.03 -12.21
CA THR A 78 -10.32 1.53 -11.95
C THR A 78 -11.43 0.52 -12.22
N ASP A 79 -11.10 -0.59 -12.86
CA ASP A 79 -12.03 -1.60 -13.35
C ASP A 79 -12.69 -2.40 -12.19
#